data_AF-A0A7Y2GN26-F1
#
_entry.id   AF-A0A7Y2GN26-F1
#
_cell.length_a   1.000
_cell.length_b   1.000
_cell.length_c   1.000
_cell.angle_alpha   90.00
_cell.angle_beta   90.00
_cell.angle_gamma   90.00
#
_symmetry.space_group_name_H-M   'P 1'
#
loop_
_entity.id
_entity.type
_entity.pdbx_description
1 polymer ?
#
loop_
_entity_poly.entity_id
_entity_poly.type
_entity_poly.pdbx_seq_one_letter_code
_entity_poly.pdbx_strand_id
1 'polypeptide(L)'
;ATDVAGGGGAVASTGLSNEIVLGALVTVFALLVVMLFLVNKTLRRIAEANGVVYEKEQAEKRTPIWKAFAQNQFLVLVTAIFLLLGSAYFAYGWMMQVGVDQGYEPIQPIHYSHRIHAGENKIECKYCHSSARVSKHSGIPSLNVCMNCHKSIYQVADETLAEGKQEYGVDYNNEIKKLYAAVGWDEENQRYTGDSQPVEWIRIHNLPDFAYFNHSQHVSVAGIECQQCHGPVEEMEIMYQYSSLTMGWCINCHRETNIKIEGNEYYEKIHAELSKKYGVNQLTAAQMGGLECGKCHY
;
A
#
# COMPACT_ATOMS: atom_id res chain seq x y z
N ALA A 1 -29.19 -14.61 -43.95
CA ALA A 1 -28.30 -13.62 -44.60
C ALA A 1 -27.23 -13.25 -43.58
N THR A 2 -25.98 -13.55 -43.92
CA THR A 2 -24.71 -12.86 -43.56
C THR A 2 -24.63 -11.99 -42.29
N ASP A 3 -23.62 -12.32 -41.44
CA ASP A 3 -22.69 -11.48 -40.63
C ASP A 3 -23.24 -10.27 -39.85
N VAL A 4 -22.86 -9.98 -38.60
CA VAL A 4 -21.50 -9.72 -38.09
C VAL A 4 -21.49 -9.92 -36.56
N ALA A 5 -20.53 -10.69 -36.05
CA ALA A 5 -20.13 -10.69 -34.63
C ALA A 5 -18.89 -9.79 -34.47
N GLY A 6 -19.03 -8.69 -33.74
CA GLY A 6 -17.94 -7.76 -33.43
C GLY A 6 -17.38 -8.01 -32.03
N GLY A 7 -16.59 -9.08 -31.87
CA GLY A 7 -15.78 -9.32 -30.68
C GLY A 7 -14.44 -8.58 -30.79
N GLY A 8 -14.33 -7.42 -30.15
CA GLY A 8 -13.07 -6.70 -29.98
C GLY A 8 -12.19 -7.39 -28.93
N GLY A 9 -11.46 -8.42 -29.33
CA GLY A 9 -10.42 -9.05 -28.53
C GLY A 9 -9.26 -8.10 -28.29
N ALA A 10 -8.97 -7.83 -27.02
CA ALA A 10 -7.81 -7.08 -26.57
C ALA A 10 -6.52 -7.76 -27.06
N VAL A 11 -5.71 -7.00 -27.79
CA VAL A 11 -4.33 -7.39 -28.12
C VAL A 11 -3.51 -7.25 -26.84
N ALA A 12 -3.25 -8.38 -26.18
CA ALA A 12 -2.27 -8.47 -25.11
C ALA A 12 -0.88 -8.21 -25.71
N SER A 13 -0.29 -7.05 -25.42
CA SER A 13 1.13 -6.84 -25.65
C SER A 13 1.91 -7.61 -24.60
N THR A 14 2.46 -8.76 -25.01
CA THR A 14 3.40 -9.56 -24.22
C THR A 14 4.74 -8.84 -24.17
N GLY A 15 4.83 -7.77 -23.37
CA GLY A 15 6.09 -7.16 -22.99
C GLY A 15 6.80 -8.07 -21.99
N LEU A 16 7.95 -8.63 -22.36
CA LEU A 16 8.88 -9.24 -21.39
C LEU A 16 9.20 -8.19 -20.31
N SER A 17 9.11 -8.57 -19.03
CA SER A 17 9.46 -7.66 -17.94
C SER A 17 10.92 -7.23 -18.04
N ASN A 18 11.21 -5.97 -17.69
CA ASN A 18 12.57 -5.42 -17.75
C ASN A 18 13.59 -6.30 -16.99
N GLU A 19 13.17 -6.96 -15.91
CA GLU A 19 13.98 -7.91 -15.14
C GLU A 19 14.41 -9.15 -15.95
N ILE A 20 13.52 -9.70 -16.78
CA ILE A 20 13.84 -10.84 -17.65
C ILE A 20 14.81 -10.41 -18.76
N VAL A 21 14.61 -9.22 -19.32
CA VAL A 21 15.49 -8.66 -20.35
C VAL A 21 16.90 -8.38 -19.78
N LEU A 22 16.97 -7.81 -18.57
CA LEU A 22 18.23 -7.59 -17.84
C LEU A 22 18.94 -8.91 -17.52
N GLY A 23 18.21 -9.91 -17.02
CA GLY A 23 18.76 -11.24 -16.73
C GLY A 23 19.33 -11.93 -17.98
N ALA A 24 18.63 -11.83 -19.11
CA ALA A 24 19.11 -12.37 -20.38
C ALA A 24 20.38 -11.65 -20.88
N LEU A 25 20.41 -10.31 -20.81
CA LEU A 25 21.57 -9.52 -21.21
C LEU A 25 22.81 -9.84 -20.38
N VAL A 26 22.67 -9.95 -19.05
CA VAL A 26 23.78 -10.32 -18.15
C VAL A 26 24.33 -11.70 -18.51
N THR A 27 23.44 -12.66 -18.81
CA THR A 27 23.82 -14.03 -19.18
C THR A 27 24.59 -14.06 -20.50
N VAL A 28 24.11 -13.35 -21.52
CA VAL A 28 24.80 -13.23 -22.81
C VAL A 28 26.16 -12.57 -22.64
N PHE A 29 26.25 -11.50 -21.84
CA PHE A 29 27.50 -10.81 -21.58
C PHE A 29 28.52 -11.71 -20.88
N ALA A 30 28.08 -12.49 -19.88
CA ALA A 30 28.92 -13.47 -19.20
C ALA A 30 29.45 -14.55 -20.18
N LEU A 31 28.59 -15.07 -21.06
CA LEU A 31 29.00 -16.03 -22.10
C LEU A 31 30.03 -15.44 -23.06
N LEU A 32 29.87 -14.19 -23.49
CA LEU A 32 30.84 -13.51 -24.35
C LEU A 32 32.19 -13.31 -23.66
N VAL A 33 32.20 -12.95 -22.37
CA VAL A 33 33.45 -12.82 -21.59
C VAL A 33 34.17 -14.16 -21.47
N VAL A 34 33.44 -15.24 -21.19
CA VAL A 34 33.99 -16.60 -21.13
C VAL A 34 34.55 -17.02 -22.49
N MET A 35 33.80 -16.80 -23.57
CA MET A 35 34.24 -17.10 -24.93
C MET A 35 35.52 -16.33 -25.30
N LEU A 36 35.59 -15.03 -25.00
CA LEU A 36 36.76 -14.20 -25.23
C LEU A 36 37.99 -14.75 -24.48
N PHE A 37 37.81 -15.17 -23.22
CA PHE A 37 38.88 -15.75 -22.42
C PHE A 37 39.39 -17.08 -23.01
N LEU A 38 38.47 -17.95 -23.44
CA LEU A 38 38.80 -19.22 -24.08
C LEU A 38 39.52 -19.03 -25.42
N VAL A 39 39.06 -18.11 -26.26
CA VAL A 39 39.68 -17.77 -27.54
C VAL A 39 41.09 -17.22 -27.30
N ASN A 40 41.25 -16.26 -26.39
CA ASN A 40 42.57 -15.70 -26.06
C ASN A 40 43.54 -16.77 -25.53
N LYS A 41 43.07 -17.66 -24.66
CA LYS A 41 43.87 -18.78 -24.15
C LYS A 41 44.27 -19.75 -25.27
N THR A 42 43.38 -20.01 -26.21
CA THR A 42 43.62 -20.93 -27.33
C THR A 42 44.59 -20.33 -28.35
N LEU A 43 44.41 -19.05 -28.70
CA LEU A 43 45.33 -18.32 -29.59
C LEU A 43 46.74 -18.26 -29.01
N ARG A 44 46.89 -18.02 -27.70
CA ARG A 44 48.19 -18.04 -27.02
C ARG A 44 48.86 -19.43 -27.08
N ARG A 45 48.10 -20.50 -26.83
CA ARG A 45 48.62 -21.88 -26.93
C ARG A 45 49.07 -22.22 -28.35
N ILE A 46 48.32 -21.79 -29.36
CA ILE A 46 48.65 -22.03 -30.77
C ILE A 46 49.90 -21.23 -31.17
N ALA A 47 50.04 -19.99 -30.71
CA ALA A 47 51.22 -19.18 -30.99
C ALA A 47 52.49 -19.70 -30.32
N GLU A 48 52.40 -20.18 -29.07
CA GLU A 48 53.50 -20.87 -28.39
C GLU A 48 53.93 -22.15 -29.13
N ALA A 49 52.96 -22.93 -29.63
CA ALA A 49 53.22 -24.16 -30.39
C ALA A 49 53.86 -23.89 -31.77
N ASN A 50 53.67 -22.70 -32.35
CA ASN A 50 54.24 -22.31 -33.65
C ASN A 50 55.57 -21.55 -33.53
N GLY A 51 56.22 -21.58 -32.35
CA GLY A 51 57.55 -20.99 -32.17
C GLY A 51 57.57 -19.46 -32.19
N VAL A 52 56.41 -18.80 -32.11
CA VAL A 52 56.32 -17.35 -31.96
C VAL A 52 56.68 -17.01 -30.52
N VAL A 53 57.93 -16.62 -30.29
CA VAL A 53 58.36 -16.07 -29.01
C VAL A 53 57.68 -14.73 -28.86
N TYR A 54 56.63 -14.68 -28.04
CA TYR A 54 56.16 -13.40 -27.51
C TYR A 54 57.29 -12.84 -26.68
N GLU A 55 58.04 -11.89 -27.23
CA GLU A 55 58.83 -11.02 -26.38
C GLU A 55 57.85 -10.43 -25.38
N LYS A 56 57.98 -10.82 -24.11
CA LYS A 56 57.57 -9.98 -22.99
C LYS A 56 58.52 -8.78 -22.96
N GLU A 57 58.70 -8.10 -24.09
CA GLU A 57 59.30 -6.78 -24.14
C GLU A 57 58.39 -5.94 -23.27
N GLN A 58 58.85 -5.74 -22.05
CA GLN A 58 58.34 -4.85 -21.03
C GLN A 58 56.84 -4.66 -21.17
N ALA A 59 56.06 -5.59 -20.59
CA ALA A 59 54.67 -5.26 -20.27
C ALA A 59 54.77 -4.03 -19.34
N GLU A 60 54.76 -2.83 -19.94
CA GLU A 60 54.80 -1.56 -19.25
C GLU A 60 53.79 -1.73 -18.14
N LYS A 61 54.25 -1.56 -16.89
CA LYS A 61 53.42 -1.80 -15.70
C LYS A 61 52.13 -1.02 -15.91
N ARG A 62 51.07 -1.71 -16.37
CA ARG A 62 49.81 -1.06 -16.72
C ARG A 62 49.43 -0.25 -15.51
N THR A 63 49.15 1.02 -15.72
CA THR A 63 48.75 1.89 -14.61
C THR A 63 47.57 1.20 -13.92
N PRO A 64 47.65 0.96 -12.61
CA PRO A 64 46.58 0.24 -11.93
C PRO A 64 45.29 1.06 -12.07
N ILE A 65 44.14 0.38 -12.23
CA ILE A 65 42.88 0.97 -12.72
C ILE A 65 42.46 2.23 -11.96
N TRP A 66 42.56 2.24 -10.64
CA TRP A 66 42.32 3.41 -9.78
C TRP A 66 43.20 4.64 -10.12
N LYS A 67 44.47 4.43 -10.49
CA LYS A 67 45.40 5.48 -10.91
C LYS A 67 45.04 6.01 -12.30
N ALA A 68 44.70 5.10 -13.23
CA ALA A 68 44.21 5.47 -14.56
C ALA A 68 42.88 6.23 -14.50
N PHE A 69 42.00 5.86 -13.57
CA PHE A 69 40.75 6.54 -13.27
C PHE A 69 41.00 7.93 -12.67
N ALA A 70 41.82 8.04 -11.62
CA ALA A 70 42.14 9.32 -10.97
C ALA A 70 42.86 10.31 -11.91
N GLN A 71 43.66 9.80 -12.86
CA GLN A 71 44.30 10.61 -13.90
C GLN A 71 43.32 11.06 -15.00
N ASN A 72 42.20 10.38 -15.17
CA ASN A 72 41.17 10.73 -16.15
C ASN A 72 40.15 11.70 -15.53
N GLN A 73 40.42 13.00 -15.67
CA GLN A 73 39.58 14.06 -15.11
C GLN A 73 38.11 13.98 -15.58
N PHE A 74 37.86 13.52 -16.81
CA PHE A 74 36.50 13.33 -17.32
C PHE A 74 35.77 12.22 -16.57
N LEU A 75 36.40 11.06 -16.38
CA LEU A 75 35.79 9.95 -15.62
C LEU A 75 35.57 10.31 -14.16
N VAL A 76 36.51 11.01 -13.53
CA VAL A 76 36.37 11.51 -12.15
C VAL A 76 35.20 12.49 -12.04
N LEU A 77 35.07 13.43 -12.99
CA LEU A 77 33.97 14.39 -12.99
C LEU A 77 32.61 13.71 -13.18
N VAL A 78 32.50 12.78 -14.13
CA VAL A 78 31.25 12.05 -14.41
C VAL A 78 30.84 11.21 -13.19
N THR A 79 31.78 10.49 -12.58
CA THR A 79 31.49 9.71 -11.37
C THR A 79 31.16 10.60 -10.18
N ALA A 80 31.83 11.74 -10.00
CA ALA A 80 31.49 12.69 -8.95
C ALA A 80 30.06 13.23 -9.12
N ILE A 81 29.68 13.65 -10.33
CA ILE A 81 28.31 14.10 -10.64
C ILE A 81 27.31 12.97 -10.39
N PHE A 82 27.61 11.74 -10.84
CA PHE A 82 26.75 10.59 -10.61
C PHE A 82 26.54 10.31 -9.12
N LEU A 83 27.61 10.33 -8.32
CA LEU A 83 27.52 10.13 -6.87
C LEU A 83 26.78 11.26 -6.17
N LEU A 84 26.93 12.51 -6.62
CA LEU A 84 26.18 13.66 -6.09
C LEU A 84 24.69 13.57 -6.41
N LEU A 85 24.33 13.22 -7.65
CA LEU A 85 22.93 13.04 -8.02
C LEU A 85 22.30 11.82 -7.34
N GLY A 86 23.06 10.72 -7.23
CA GLY A 86 22.64 9.53 -6.50
C GLY A 86 22.41 9.84 -5.02
N SER A 87 23.35 10.52 -4.36
CA SER A 87 23.18 10.89 -2.95
C SER A 87 22.01 11.84 -2.75
N ALA A 88 21.83 12.85 -3.61
CA ALA A 88 20.67 13.74 -3.58
C ALA A 88 19.36 12.99 -3.77
N TYR A 89 19.29 12.04 -4.71
CA TYR A 89 18.12 11.21 -4.95
C TYR A 89 17.75 10.37 -3.72
N PHE A 90 18.70 9.65 -3.12
CA PHE A 90 18.45 8.84 -1.93
C PHE A 90 18.12 9.70 -0.71
N ALA A 91 18.82 10.83 -0.52
CA ALA A 91 18.53 11.75 0.58
C ALA A 91 17.13 12.35 0.47
N TYR A 92 16.75 12.81 -0.73
CA TYR A 92 15.40 13.31 -0.99
C TYR A 92 14.35 12.21 -0.81
N GLY A 93 14.59 11.02 -1.36
CA GLY A 93 13.70 9.87 -1.23
C GLY A 93 13.45 9.50 0.23
N TRP A 94 14.50 9.43 1.06
CA TRP A 94 14.37 9.18 2.49
C TRP A 94 13.62 10.30 3.22
N MET A 95 13.91 11.56 2.91
CA MET A 95 13.23 12.71 3.53
C MET A 95 11.73 12.75 3.22
N MET A 96 11.34 12.37 2.00
CA MET A 96 9.93 12.30 1.59
C MET A 96 9.13 11.17 2.25
N GLN A 97 9.79 10.23 2.95
CA GLN A 97 9.13 9.17 3.72
C GLN A 97 8.90 9.56 5.19
N VAL A 98 9.42 10.70 5.65
CA VAL A 98 9.21 11.15 7.04
C VAL A 98 7.74 11.49 7.25
N GLY A 99 7.11 10.87 8.25
CA GLY A 99 5.69 11.07 8.58
C GLY A 99 4.73 10.31 7.66
N VAL A 100 5.21 9.30 6.93
CA VAL A 100 4.38 8.38 6.14
C VAL A 100 4.30 7.03 6.85
N ASP A 101 3.15 6.72 7.44
CA ASP A 101 2.93 5.50 8.24
C ASP A 101 2.26 4.37 7.42
N GLN A 102 2.46 4.33 6.11
CA GLN A 102 1.92 3.26 5.27
C GLN A 102 2.49 1.89 5.66
N GLY A 103 1.61 0.90 5.76
CA GLY A 103 1.97 -0.45 6.21
C GLY A 103 2.17 -0.56 7.73
N TYR A 104 1.87 0.48 8.52
CA TYR A 104 1.90 0.36 9.96
C TYR A 104 0.86 -0.66 10.45
N GLU A 105 1.35 -1.72 11.10
CA GLU A 105 0.59 -2.90 11.51
C GLU A 105 0.99 -3.30 12.95
N PRO A 106 0.40 -2.67 13.98
CA PRO A 106 0.70 -3.00 15.36
C PRO A 106 -0.05 -4.25 15.84
N ILE A 107 0.57 -5.01 16.74
CA ILE A 107 -0.05 -6.15 17.41
C ILE A 107 -1.15 -5.64 18.36
N GLN A 108 -2.39 -6.07 18.15
CA GLN A 108 -3.54 -5.69 18.97
C GLN A 108 -3.67 -6.59 20.22
N PRO A 109 -4.36 -6.13 21.30
CA PRO A 109 -4.56 -6.95 22.50
C PRO A 109 -5.37 -8.23 22.25
N ILE A 110 -6.34 -8.15 21.33
CA ILE A 110 -7.12 -9.26 20.82
C ILE A 110 -6.82 -9.36 19.33
N HIS A 111 -6.49 -10.56 18.85
CA HIS A 111 -6.28 -10.82 17.43
C HIS A 111 -7.63 -10.85 16.71
N TYR A 112 -8.09 -9.67 16.31
CA TYR A 112 -9.36 -9.49 15.61
C TYR A 112 -9.17 -9.53 14.10
N SER A 113 -9.86 -10.45 13.42
CA SER A 113 -9.81 -10.61 11.97
C SER A 113 -10.95 -9.89 11.26
N HIS A 114 -10.64 -8.86 10.47
CA HIS A 114 -11.64 -8.24 9.58
C HIS A 114 -12.02 -9.17 8.43
N ARG A 115 -11.09 -10.00 7.97
CA ARG A 115 -11.31 -11.02 6.94
C ARG A 115 -12.43 -11.99 7.29
N ILE A 116 -12.46 -12.53 8.51
CA ILE A 116 -13.55 -13.43 8.92
C ILE A 116 -14.89 -12.67 8.99
N HIS A 117 -14.91 -11.47 9.59
CA HIS A 117 -16.15 -10.74 9.84
C HIS A 117 -16.73 -10.09 8.57
N ALA A 118 -15.94 -9.27 7.87
CA ALA A 118 -16.37 -8.54 6.68
C ALA A 118 -16.17 -9.35 5.39
N GLY A 119 -15.13 -10.19 5.32
CA GLY A 119 -14.79 -10.99 4.15
C GLY A 119 -15.64 -12.25 4.02
N GLU A 120 -15.58 -13.17 4.97
CA GLU A 120 -16.28 -14.45 4.88
C GLU A 120 -17.76 -14.32 5.25
N ASN A 121 -18.03 -13.71 6.40
CA ASN A 121 -19.40 -13.55 6.91
C ASN A 121 -20.17 -12.38 6.27
N LYS A 122 -19.50 -11.58 5.44
CA LYS A 122 -20.10 -10.44 4.71
C LYS A 122 -20.84 -9.44 5.62
N ILE A 123 -20.35 -9.26 6.85
CA ILE A 123 -20.90 -8.26 7.77
C ILE A 123 -20.58 -6.86 7.23
N GLU A 124 -21.61 -6.04 7.09
CA GLU A 124 -21.48 -4.68 6.55
C GLU A 124 -20.62 -3.79 7.45
N CYS A 125 -19.71 -3.00 6.86
CA CYS A 125 -18.73 -2.19 7.58
C CYS A 125 -19.37 -1.27 8.65
N LYS A 126 -20.48 -0.61 8.29
CA LYS A 126 -21.18 0.34 9.16
C LYS A 126 -22.11 -0.35 10.18
N TYR A 127 -22.14 -1.68 10.25
CA TYR A 127 -22.78 -2.40 11.36
C TYR A 127 -21.99 -2.18 12.65
N CYS A 128 -20.68 -2.47 12.62
CA CYS A 128 -19.77 -2.21 13.72
C CYS A 128 -19.38 -0.73 13.79
N HIS A 129 -18.99 -0.14 12.66
CA HIS A 129 -18.57 1.26 12.56
C HIS A 129 -19.74 2.22 12.27
N SER A 130 -20.81 2.11 13.06
CA SER A 130 -22.07 2.84 12.84
C SER A 130 -21.93 4.37 12.86
N SER A 131 -21.00 4.88 13.67
CA SER A 131 -20.73 6.32 13.79
C SER A 131 -20.20 6.96 12.51
N ALA A 132 -19.64 6.19 11.57
CA ALA A 132 -19.21 6.70 10.27
C ALA A 132 -20.33 7.42 9.49
N ARG A 133 -21.59 7.06 9.73
CA ARG A 133 -22.75 7.63 9.04
C ARG A 133 -23.13 9.03 9.53
N VAL A 134 -22.80 9.38 10.77
CA VAL A 134 -23.37 10.55 11.47
C VAL A 134 -22.32 11.43 12.14
N SER A 135 -21.18 10.87 12.54
CA SER A 135 -20.15 11.56 13.31
C SER A 135 -18.95 11.92 12.42
N LYS A 136 -18.17 12.91 12.88
CA LYS A 136 -16.86 13.20 12.32
C LYS A 136 -15.84 12.08 12.56
N HIS A 137 -16.00 11.34 13.64
CA HIS A 137 -15.12 10.23 14.01
C HIS A 137 -15.88 8.91 13.89
N SER A 138 -15.37 8.00 13.05
CA SER A 138 -15.77 6.60 13.06
C SER A 138 -15.03 5.89 14.19
N GLY A 139 -15.71 5.75 15.33
CA GLY A 139 -15.14 5.11 16.52
C GLY A 139 -14.98 3.60 16.37
N ILE A 140 -14.13 3.03 17.25
CA ILE A 140 -14.06 1.59 17.48
C ILE A 140 -15.37 1.15 18.16
N PRO A 141 -16.03 0.07 17.71
CA PRO A 141 -17.27 -0.39 18.32
C PRO A 141 -17.07 -0.71 19.80
N SER A 142 -18.09 -0.40 20.63
CA SER A 142 -18.13 -0.88 22.01
C SER A 142 -18.22 -2.41 22.03
N LEU A 143 -17.67 -3.05 23.07
CA LEU A 143 -17.69 -4.51 23.20
C LEU A 143 -19.11 -5.11 23.28
N ASN A 144 -20.13 -4.29 23.60
CA ASN A 144 -21.52 -4.71 23.52
C ASN A 144 -21.93 -5.17 22.11
N VAL A 145 -21.37 -4.55 21.06
CA VAL A 145 -21.62 -4.95 19.67
C VAL A 145 -21.07 -6.35 19.42
N CYS A 146 -19.86 -6.65 19.93
CA CYS A 146 -19.26 -7.98 19.85
C CYS A 146 -20.16 -9.02 20.54
N MET A 147 -20.66 -8.69 21.74
CA MET A 147 -21.49 -9.60 22.52
C MET A 147 -22.90 -9.83 21.97
N ASN A 148 -23.36 -9.06 20.98
CA ASN A 148 -24.65 -9.34 20.33
C ASN A 148 -24.65 -10.69 19.60
N CYS A 149 -23.50 -11.09 19.07
CA CYS A 149 -23.32 -12.38 18.38
C CYS A 149 -22.55 -13.37 19.27
N HIS A 150 -21.48 -12.92 19.94
CA HIS A 150 -20.60 -13.79 20.70
C HIS A 150 -21.20 -14.35 21.99
N LYS A 151 -22.44 -14.00 22.38
CA LYS A 151 -23.17 -14.77 23.39
C LYS A 151 -23.52 -16.19 22.91
N SER A 152 -23.81 -16.32 21.62
CA SER A 152 -24.20 -17.61 21.00
C SER A 152 -23.07 -18.23 20.19
N ILE A 153 -22.07 -17.43 19.80
CA ILE A 153 -20.89 -17.85 19.02
C ILE A 153 -19.67 -17.87 19.95
N TYR A 154 -19.45 -19.03 20.58
CA TYR A 154 -18.35 -19.26 21.53
C TYR A 154 -17.13 -19.97 20.92
N GLN A 155 -17.28 -20.53 19.71
CA GLN A 155 -16.19 -21.13 18.95
C GLN A 155 -16.34 -20.84 17.45
N VAL A 156 -15.21 -20.79 16.75
CA VAL A 156 -15.18 -20.74 15.28
C VAL A 156 -15.33 -22.14 14.68
N ALA A 157 -15.57 -22.24 13.38
CA ALA A 157 -15.61 -23.52 12.67
C ALA A 157 -14.25 -24.24 12.70
N ASP A 158 -14.26 -25.58 12.60
CA ASP A 158 -13.03 -26.39 12.67
C ASP A 158 -12.05 -26.03 11.55
N GLU A 159 -12.54 -25.75 10.34
CA GLU A 159 -11.69 -25.32 9.23
C GLU A 159 -11.04 -23.95 9.53
N THR A 160 -11.81 -22.97 9.98
CA THR A 160 -11.32 -21.64 10.35
C THR A 160 -10.33 -21.70 11.51
N LEU A 161 -10.56 -22.58 12.50
CA LEU A 161 -9.64 -22.78 13.62
C LEU A 161 -8.31 -23.40 13.15
N ALA A 162 -8.38 -24.37 12.24
CA ALA A 162 -7.20 -24.99 11.67
C ALA A 162 -6.38 -23.99 10.86
N GLU A 163 -7.04 -23.17 10.04
CA GLU A 163 -6.42 -22.09 9.28
C GLU A 163 -5.74 -21.06 10.21
N GLY A 164 -6.46 -20.59 11.24
CA GLY A 164 -5.90 -19.69 12.26
C GLY A 164 -4.62 -20.23 12.87
N LYS A 165 -4.59 -21.51 13.24
CA LYS A 165 -3.43 -22.15 13.86
C LYS A 165 -2.27 -22.39 12.89
N GLN A 166 -2.56 -22.76 11.64
CA GLN A 166 -1.54 -23.15 10.67
C GLN A 166 -0.93 -21.96 9.94
N GLU A 167 -1.77 -21.01 9.53
CA GLU A 167 -1.35 -19.86 8.73
C GLU A 167 -0.93 -18.68 9.60
N TYR A 168 -1.69 -18.39 10.65
CA TYR A 168 -1.51 -17.19 11.48
C TYR A 168 -0.93 -17.48 12.86
N GLY A 169 -0.86 -18.75 13.28
CA GLY A 169 -0.39 -19.13 14.61
C GLY A 169 -1.35 -18.71 15.74
N VAL A 170 -2.63 -18.49 15.44
CA VAL A 170 -3.64 -17.95 16.35
C VAL A 170 -4.71 -19.01 16.67
N ASP A 171 -5.06 -19.14 17.94
CA ASP A 171 -6.24 -19.90 18.36
C ASP A 171 -7.41 -18.94 18.56
N TYR A 172 -8.26 -18.80 17.54
CA TYR A 172 -9.40 -17.87 17.56
C TYR A 172 -10.36 -18.11 18.73
N ASN A 173 -10.51 -19.35 19.20
CA ASN A 173 -11.37 -19.64 20.35
C ASN A 173 -10.79 -19.04 21.64
N ASN A 174 -9.46 -19.00 21.78
CA ASN A 174 -8.82 -18.30 22.90
C ASN A 174 -8.95 -16.78 22.80
N GLU A 175 -8.97 -16.23 21.58
CA GLU A 175 -9.22 -14.79 21.36
C GLU A 175 -10.66 -14.38 21.74
N ILE A 176 -11.66 -15.24 21.46
CA ILE A 176 -13.04 -15.04 21.94
C ILE A 176 -13.10 -15.03 23.48
N LYS A 177 -12.31 -15.88 24.15
CA LYS A 177 -12.23 -15.87 25.63
C LYS A 177 -11.65 -14.57 26.18
N LYS A 178 -10.71 -13.93 25.48
CA LYS A 178 -10.22 -12.59 25.88
C LYS A 178 -11.32 -11.55 25.81
N LEU A 179 -12.21 -11.62 24.80
CA LEU A 179 -13.39 -10.77 24.73
C LEU A 179 -14.29 -10.99 25.95
N TYR A 180 -14.59 -12.25 26.31
CA TYR A 180 -15.40 -12.56 27.49
C TYR A 180 -14.79 -12.05 28.78
N ALA A 181 -13.47 -12.20 28.95
CA ALA A 181 -12.76 -11.64 30.09
C ALA A 181 -12.88 -10.10 30.13
N ALA A 182 -12.78 -9.42 28.99
CA ALA A 182 -12.92 -7.97 28.91
C ALA A 182 -14.34 -7.49 29.25
N VAL A 183 -15.38 -8.19 28.79
CA VAL A 183 -16.78 -7.80 29.08
C VAL A 183 -17.32 -8.34 30.41
N GLY A 184 -16.57 -9.21 31.10
CA GLY A 184 -17.05 -9.91 32.29
C GLY A 184 -18.18 -10.90 31.99
N TRP A 185 -18.05 -11.71 30.93
CA TRP A 185 -19.03 -12.73 30.57
C TRP A 185 -18.68 -14.08 31.20
N ASP A 186 -19.62 -14.65 31.94
CA ASP A 186 -19.54 -16.00 32.50
C ASP A 186 -20.20 -16.99 31.54
N GLU A 187 -19.37 -17.80 30.88
CA GLU A 187 -19.80 -18.80 29.90
C GLU A 187 -20.62 -19.95 30.53
N GLU A 188 -20.36 -20.32 31.77
CA GLU A 188 -21.04 -21.43 32.43
C GLU A 188 -22.46 -21.03 32.85
N ASN A 189 -22.60 -19.83 33.41
CA ASN A 189 -23.88 -19.30 33.91
C ASN A 189 -24.62 -18.40 32.91
N GLN A 190 -24.04 -18.16 31.73
CA GLN A 190 -24.61 -17.35 30.65
C GLN A 190 -25.06 -15.96 31.10
N ARG A 191 -24.24 -15.30 31.93
CA ARG A 191 -24.54 -13.99 32.53
C ARG A 191 -23.31 -13.10 32.64
N TYR A 192 -23.54 -11.78 32.71
CA TYR A 192 -22.48 -10.84 33.04
C TYR A 192 -22.17 -10.87 34.54
N THR A 193 -20.89 -10.85 34.89
CA THR A 193 -20.40 -10.78 36.27
C THR A 193 -20.52 -9.38 36.86
N GLY A 194 -20.51 -8.35 36.00
CA GLY A 194 -20.44 -6.94 36.38
C GLY A 194 -19.00 -6.39 36.42
N ASP A 195 -18.00 -7.27 36.36
CA ASP A 195 -16.59 -6.92 36.34
C ASP A 195 -16.09 -6.85 34.89
N SER A 196 -16.09 -5.65 34.31
CA SER A 196 -15.60 -5.41 32.94
C SER A 196 -14.35 -4.54 32.93
N GLN A 197 -13.50 -4.75 31.92
CA GLN A 197 -12.30 -3.97 31.64
C GLN A 197 -12.30 -3.54 30.17
N PRO A 198 -11.98 -2.28 29.86
CA PRO A 198 -11.91 -1.83 28.47
C PRO A 198 -10.74 -2.50 27.75
N VAL A 199 -10.94 -2.84 26.47
CA VAL A 199 -9.84 -3.28 25.60
C VAL A 199 -9.08 -2.06 25.11
N GLU A 200 -7.77 -2.02 25.40
CA GLU A 200 -6.86 -0.94 25.01
C GLU A 200 -6.39 -1.10 23.57
N TRP A 201 -7.29 -0.85 22.61
CA TRP A 201 -6.97 -0.92 21.18
C TRP A 201 -5.88 0.07 20.77
N ILE A 202 -4.96 -0.38 19.91
CA ILE A 202 -3.94 0.48 19.32
C ILE A 202 -4.51 1.10 18.05
N ARG A 203 -4.64 2.42 18.05
CA ARG A 203 -5.14 3.18 16.90
C ARG A 203 -4.08 3.23 15.80
N ILE A 204 -4.46 2.76 14.61
CA ILE A 204 -3.59 2.71 13.42
C ILE A 204 -3.65 4.04 12.67
N HIS A 205 -4.85 4.45 12.25
CA HIS A 205 -5.03 5.67 11.47
C HIS A 205 -5.11 6.88 12.39
N ASN A 206 -4.08 7.73 12.34
CA ASN A 206 -4.05 8.98 13.08
C ASN A 206 -3.77 10.16 12.15
N LEU A 207 -4.46 11.27 12.41
CA LEU A 207 -4.20 12.55 11.78
C LEU A 207 -3.86 13.54 12.89
N PRO A 208 -2.95 14.51 12.66
CA PRO A 208 -2.67 15.54 13.64
C PRO A 208 -3.92 16.32 14.05
N ASP A 209 -4.00 16.76 15.31
CA ASP A 209 -5.21 17.39 15.85
C ASP A 209 -5.58 18.73 15.19
N PHE A 210 -4.63 19.41 14.54
CA PHE A 210 -4.88 20.61 13.74
C PHE A 210 -5.50 20.30 12.37
N ALA A 211 -5.72 19.03 12.02
CA ALA A 211 -6.42 18.60 10.82
C ALA A 211 -7.83 18.11 11.18
N TYR A 212 -8.83 18.82 10.69
CA TYR A 212 -10.23 18.45 10.83
C TYR A 212 -10.65 17.52 9.69
N PHE A 213 -11.01 16.29 10.04
CA PHE A 213 -11.61 15.31 9.14
C PHE A 213 -12.99 14.88 9.65
N ASN A 214 -13.95 14.70 8.74
CA ASN A 214 -15.31 14.32 9.09
C ASN A 214 -15.78 13.10 8.27
N HIS A 215 -15.92 11.94 8.92
CA HIS A 215 -16.36 10.71 8.26
C HIS A 215 -17.76 10.84 7.62
N SER A 216 -18.74 11.41 8.31
CA SER A 216 -20.12 11.46 7.77
C SER A 216 -20.25 12.28 6.50
N GLN A 217 -19.42 13.31 6.31
CA GLN A 217 -19.37 14.05 5.05
C GLN A 217 -18.85 13.19 3.89
N HIS A 218 -17.82 12.38 4.12
CA HIS A 218 -17.25 11.54 3.07
C HIS A 218 -18.12 10.29 2.80
N VAL A 219 -18.65 9.67 3.85
CA VAL A 219 -19.40 8.42 3.75
C VAL A 219 -20.86 8.66 3.37
N SER A 220 -21.56 9.57 4.04
CA SER A 220 -23.01 9.74 3.84
C SER A 220 -23.35 10.75 2.76
N VAL A 221 -22.59 11.84 2.64
CA VAL A 221 -22.86 12.90 1.65
C VAL A 221 -22.17 12.61 0.33
N ALA A 222 -20.84 12.42 0.36
CA ALA A 222 -20.08 12.12 -0.85
C ALA A 222 -20.25 10.66 -1.31
N GLY A 223 -20.64 9.74 -0.42
CA GLY A 223 -20.86 8.33 -0.75
C GLY A 223 -19.59 7.64 -1.24
N ILE A 224 -18.47 7.94 -0.58
CA ILE A 224 -17.15 7.33 -0.82
C ILE A 224 -17.14 5.94 -0.19
N GLU A 225 -16.69 4.94 -0.95
CA GLU A 225 -16.56 3.56 -0.46
C GLU A 225 -15.41 3.44 0.53
N CYS A 226 -15.60 2.63 1.58
CA CYS A 226 -14.63 2.49 2.68
C CYS A 226 -13.25 2.04 2.17
N GLN A 227 -13.24 1.15 1.19
CA GLN A 227 -12.06 0.55 0.58
C GLN A 227 -11.21 1.56 -0.18
N GLN A 228 -11.79 2.66 -0.67
CA GLN A 228 -11.03 3.71 -1.37
C GLN A 228 -10.04 4.41 -0.43
N CYS A 229 -10.33 4.46 0.87
CA CYS A 229 -9.44 5.08 1.86
C CYS A 229 -8.67 4.03 2.68
N HIS A 230 -9.34 2.96 3.11
CA HIS A 230 -8.76 1.98 4.04
C HIS A 230 -8.21 0.71 3.35
N GLY A 231 -8.31 0.59 2.03
CA GLY A 231 -7.91 -0.61 1.29
C GLY A 231 -8.93 -1.75 1.40
N PRO A 232 -8.62 -2.95 0.87
CA PRO A 232 -9.51 -4.11 0.91
C PRO A 232 -9.55 -4.73 2.33
N VAL A 233 -10.18 -4.03 3.28
CA VAL A 233 -10.23 -4.43 4.70
C VAL A 233 -10.87 -5.81 4.90
N GLU A 234 -11.78 -6.20 4.02
CA GLU A 234 -12.40 -7.52 3.99
C GLU A 234 -11.42 -8.67 3.67
N GLU A 235 -10.20 -8.38 3.23
CA GLU A 235 -9.14 -9.37 3.00
C GLU A 235 -8.06 -9.32 4.11
N MET A 236 -8.18 -8.39 5.06
CA MET A 236 -7.16 -8.15 6.07
C MET A 236 -7.36 -9.02 7.32
N GLU A 237 -6.41 -9.92 7.56
CA GLU A 237 -6.34 -10.68 8.81
C GLU A 237 -5.97 -9.78 9.98
N ILE A 238 -4.93 -8.96 9.81
CA ILE A 238 -4.55 -7.90 10.75
C ILE A 238 -4.72 -6.57 10.02
N MET A 239 -5.29 -5.60 10.72
CA MET A 239 -5.47 -4.26 10.16
C MET A 239 -4.11 -3.55 10.03
N TYR A 240 -3.87 -2.94 8.88
CA TYR A 240 -2.72 -2.07 8.64
C TYR A 240 -3.13 -0.79 7.90
N GLN A 241 -2.28 0.24 7.94
CA GLN A 241 -2.55 1.49 7.22
C GLN A 241 -2.27 1.34 5.71
N TYR A 242 -3.33 1.24 4.90
CA TYR A 242 -3.21 1.12 3.44
C TYR A 242 -2.78 2.44 2.76
N SER A 243 -3.56 3.51 2.99
CA SER A 243 -3.30 4.83 2.39
C SER A 243 -2.34 5.66 3.22
N SER A 244 -1.57 6.55 2.57
CA SER A 244 -0.62 7.42 3.28
C SER A 244 -1.29 8.46 4.16
N LEU A 245 -2.51 8.88 3.82
CA LEU A 245 -3.27 9.92 4.52
C LEU A 245 -2.50 11.24 4.69
N THR A 246 -1.48 11.46 3.84
CA THR A 246 -0.74 12.71 3.80
C THR A 246 -1.58 13.82 3.17
N MET A 247 -1.26 15.08 3.45
CA MET A 247 -1.96 16.23 2.86
C MET A 247 -2.04 16.16 1.34
N GLY A 248 -0.96 15.73 0.66
CA GLY A 248 -0.93 15.59 -0.80
C GLY A 248 -1.94 14.56 -1.30
N TRP A 249 -2.12 13.44 -0.58
CA TRP A 249 -3.12 12.43 -0.90
C TRP A 249 -4.54 12.99 -0.79
N CYS A 250 -4.85 13.72 0.30
CA CYS A 250 -6.16 14.37 0.47
C CYS A 250 -6.45 15.38 -0.64
N ILE A 251 -5.47 16.24 -0.97
CA ILE A 251 -5.62 17.28 -2.00
C ILE A 251 -5.85 16.66 -3.38
N ASN A 252 -5.10 15.61 -3.74
CA ASN A 252 -5.26 14.96 -5.04
C ASN A 252 -6.62 14.28 -5.14
N CYS A 253 -7.06 13.57 -4.10
CA CYS A 253 -8.40 13.00 -4.04
C CYS A 253 -9.48 14.08 -4.23
N HIS A 254 -9.37 15.24 -3.56
CA HIS A 254 -10.32 16.35 -3.73
C HIS A 254 -10.29 17.00 -5.12
N ARG A 255 -9.16 16.94 -5.82
CA ARG A 255 -9.04 17.45 -7.21
C ARG A 255 -9.67 16.51 -8.22
N GLU A 256 -9.62 15.22 -7.97
CA GLU A 256 -10.00 14.17 -8.93
C GLU A 256 -11.43 13.65 -8.70
N THR A 257 -11.94 13.76 -7.47
CA THR A 257 -13.25 13.20 -7.09
C THR A 257 -14.37 14.19 -7.39
N ASN A 258 -15.33 13.76 -8.20
CA ASN A 258 -16.56 14.49 -8.47
C ASN A 258 -17.54 14.37 -7.30
N ILE A 259 -18.21 15.48 -6.97
CA ILE A 259 -19.25 15.48 -5.94
C ILE A 259 -20.55 14.88 -6.46
N LYS A 260 -21.25 14.12 -5.61
CA LYS A 260 -22.60 13.63 -5.90
C LYS A 260 -23.60 14.76 -5.70
N ILE A 261 -24.24 15.18 -6.79
CA ILE A 261 -25.19 16.31 -6.83
C ILE A 261 -26.64 15.84 -6.99
N GLU A 262 -26.82 14.66 -7.57
CA GLU A 262 -28.14 14.08 -7.86
C GLU A 262 -28.93 13.86 -6.56
N GLY A 263 -30.13 14.46 -6.47
CA GLY A 263 -31.03 14.30 -5.33
C GLY A 263 -30.73 15.20 -4.13
N ASN A 264 -29.82 16.18 -4.26
CA ASN A 264 -29.53 17.14 -3.19
C ASN A 264 -29.92 18.58 -3.58
N GLU A 265 -31.09 19.01 -3.12
CA GLU A 265 -31.65 20.36 -3.35
C GLU A 265 -30.69 21.49 -2.93
N TYR A 266 -29.83 21.25 -1.93
CA TYR A 266 -28.84 22.23 -1.48
C TYR A 266 -27.84 22.61 -2.60
N TYR A 267 -27.51 21.66 -3.47
CA TYR A 267 -26.50 21.86 -4.50
C TYR A 267 -27.07 22.37 -5.83
N GLU A 268 -28.38 22.41 -6.05
CA GLU A 268 -28.94 22.76 -7.37
C GLU A 268 -28.48 24.14 -7.87
N LYS A 269 -28.63 25.17 -7.01
CA LYS A 269 -28.24 26.54 -7.36
C LYS A 269 -26.73 26.70 -7.49
N ILE A 270 -25.98 26.13 -6.55
CA ILE A 270 -24.51 26.21 -6.53
C ILE A 270 -23.93 25.48 -7.74
N HIS A 271 -24.48 24.33 -8.08
CA HIS A 271 -24.09 23.56 -9.24
C HIS A 271 -24.35 24.34 -10.53
N ALA A 272 -25.56 24.89 -10.71
CA ALA A 272 -25.87 25.67 -11.91
C ALA A 272 -24.93 26.88 -12.10
N GLU A 273 -24.62 27.61 -11.02
CA GLU A 273 -23.72 28.77 -11.06
C GLU A 273 -22.26 28.37 -11.31
N LEU A 274 -21.74 27.36 -10.60
CA LEU A 274 -20.34 26.94 -10.70
C LEU A 274 -20.06 26.15 -11.98
N SER A 275 -20.98 25.30 -12.44
CA SER A 275 -20.90 24.60 -13.72
C SER A 275 -20.82 25.61 -14.88
N LYS A 276 -21.62 26.69 -14.82
CA LYS A 276 -21.54 27.78 -15.79
C LYS A 276 -20.21 28.55 -15.72
N LYS A 277 -19.69 28.80 -14.51
CA LYS A 277 -18.42 29.51 -14.31
C LYS A 277 -17.21 28.72 -14.82
N TYR A 278 -17.16 27.43 -14.54
CA TYR A 278 -16.01 26.57 -14.88
C TYR A 278 -16.18 25.85 -16.22
N GLY A 279 -17.37 25.88 -16.83
CA GLY A 279 -17.64 25.23 -18.11
C GLY A 279 -17.63 23.70 -18.02
N VAL A 280 -17.97 23.13 -16.86
CA VAL A 280 -17.97 21.68 -16.60
C VAL A 280 -19.36 21.20 -16.16
N ASN A 281 -19.72 19.97 -16.52
CA ASN A 281 -21.00 19.38 -16.14
C ASN A 281 -20.96 18.70 -14.76
N GLN A 282 -19.78 18.39 -14.25
CA GLN A 282 -19.57 17.80 -12.93
C GLN A 282 -18.52 18.63 -12.20
N LEU A 283 -18.76 18.86 -10.91
CA LEU A 283 -17.86 19.64 -10.06
C LEU A 283 -17.05 18.69 -9.18
N THR A 284 -15.79 19.04 -8.94
CA THR A 284 -14.94 18.35 -7.97
C THR A 284 -15.04 19.01 -6.60
N ALA A 285 -14.63 18.30 -5.55
CA ALA A 285 -14.55 18.87 -4.20
C ALA A 285 -13.64 20.12 -4.18
N ALA A 286 -12.57 20.13 -4.98
CA ALA A 286 -11.69 21.28 -5.16
C ALA A 286 -12.43 22.51 -5.72
N GLN A 287 -13.30 22.35 -6.72
CA GLN A 287 -14.05 23.44 -7.33
C GLN A 287 -15.13 24.03 -6.38
N MET A 288 -15.55 23.24 -5.39
CA MET A 288 -16.44 23.66 -4.30
C MET A 288 -15.70 24.34 -3.13
N GLY A 289 -14.39 24.58 -3.28
CA GLY A 289 -13.56 25.20 -2.26
C GLY A 289 -13.03 24.22 -1.21
N GLY A 290 -13.06 22.90 -1.47
CA GLY A 290 -12.50 21.86 -0.60
C GLY A 290 -10.96 21.85 -0.50
N LEU A 291 -10.30 22.92 -0.94
CA LEU A 291 -8.84 23.12 -0.85
C LEU A 291 -8.47 24.39 -0.06
N GLU A 292 -9.44 25.04 0.60
CA GLU A 292 -9.19 26.21 1.44
C GLU A 292 -8.65 25.80 2.81
N CYS A 293 -7.59 26.47 3.28
CA CYS A 293 -6.91 26.11 4.53
C CYS A 293 -7.87 26.03 5.73
N GLY A 294 -8.73 27.03 5.92
CA GLY A 294 -9.63 27.12 7.08
C GLY A 294 -10.75 26.08 7.11
N LYS A 295 -10.96 25.31 6.04
CA LYS A 295 -11.94 24.20 6.03
C LYS A 295 -11.37 22.90 6.57
N CYS A 296 -10.04 22.77 6.58
CA CYS A 296 -9.33 21.57 6.99
C CYS A 296 -8.43 21.81 8.22
N HIS A 297 -7.98 23.04 8.46
CA HIS A 297 -7.04 23.40 9.51
C HIS A 297 -7.55 24.62 10.27
N TYR A 298 -8.18 24.41 11.43
CA TYR A 298 -8.70 25.46 12.30
C TYR A 298 -8.60 25.08 13.77
#